data_AF-A0A3R9M7M0-F1
#
_entry.id   AF-A0A3R9M7M0-F1
#
_cell.length_a   1.000
_cell.length_b   1.000
_cell.length_c   1.000
_cell.angle_alpha   90.00
_cell.angle_beta   90.00
_cell.angle_gamma   90.00
#
_symmetry.space_group_name_H-M   'P 1'
#
loop_
_entity.id
_entity.type
_entity.pdbx_description
1 polymer ?
#
loop_
_entity_poly.entity_id
_entity_poly.type
_entity_poly.pdbx_seq_one_letter_code
_entity_poly.pdbx_strand_id
1 'polypeptide(L)'
;MLYERHYSARKNRKSKQIVGPGYSIVLLTHDDKALFVWQKQKYRNDGQHGINCAVFRNEGAGLASALILEAEQIVWQRWPGERLYTYVAPKLIDSINPGCCFKKAGWRVCGESGSGLLILEKLPEA
;
A
#
# COMPACT_ATOMS: atom_id res chain seq x y z
N MET A 1 -3.11 -3.41 -17.80
CA MET A 1 -2.26 -2.60 -16.88
C MET A 1 -1.89 -3.41 -15.64
N LEU A 2 -0.74 -3.15 -14.98
CA LEU A 2 -0.28 -3.89 -13.78
C LEU A 2 -1.34 -3.96 -12.67
N TYR A 3 -2.11 -2.87 -12.52
CA TYR A 3 -3.22 -2.80 -11.58
C TYR A 3 -4.28 -3.88 -11.81
N GLU A 4 -4.69 -4.16 -13.05
CA GLU A 4 -5.77 -5.11 -13.38
C GLU A 4 -5.48 -6.54 -12.95
N ARG A 5 -4.19 -6.88 -12.75
CA ARG A 5 -3.76 -8.20 -12.31
C ARG A 5 -3.72 -8.34 -10.78
N HIS A 6 -3.84 -7.25 -10.03
CA HIS A 6 -3.79 -7.26 -8.56
C HIS A 6 -5.14 -7.66 -7.94
N TYR A 7 -5.14 -8.35 -6.81
CA TYR A 7 -6.37 -8.87 -6.18
C TYR A 7 -7.34 -7.76 -5.73
N SER A 8 -6.85 -6.54 -5.48
CA SER A 8 -7.70 -5.39 -5.15
C SER A 8 -8.36 -4.75 -6.37
N ALA A 9 -7.98 -5.18 -7.59
CA ALA A 9 -8.55 -4.69 -8.82
C ALA A 9 -10.03 -5.06 -8.93
N ARG A 10 -10.87 -4.05 -9.12
CA ARG A 10 -12.31 -4.24 -9.30
C ARG A 10 -12.60 -4.63 -10.75
N LYS A 11 -12.87 -5.92 -10.98
CA LYS A 11 -13.05 -6.52 -12.32
C LYS A 11 -14.28 -6.04 -13.11
N ASN A 12 -15.29 -5.44 -12.46
CA ASN A 12 -16.63 -5.19 -13.05
C ASN A 12 -17.09 -3.71 -13.08
N ARG A 13 -16.20 -2.72 -13.19
CA ARG A 13 -16.61 -1.31 -13.32
C ARG A 13 -16.00 -0.62 -14.54
N LYS A 14 -16.81 0.15 -15.28
CA LYS A 14 -16.38 1.10 -16.34
C LYS A 14 -15.44 2.22 -15.86
N SER A 15 -15.08 2.25 -14.58
CA SER A 15 -14.24 3.31 -14.00
C SER A 15 -12.77 3.00 -14.25
N LYS A 16 -12.08 3.91 -14.94
CA LYS A 16 -10.62 3.87 -15.15
C LYS A 16 -9.81 4.34 -13.93
N GLN A 17 -10.47 4.69 -12.82
CA GLN A 17 -9.79 5.22 -11.64
C GLN A 17 -9.25 4.09 -10.76
N ILE A 18 -7.95 4.17 -10.45
CA ILE A 18 -7.23 3.18 -9.62
C ILE A 18 -7.55 3.39 -8.12
N VAL A 19 -7.83 4.63 -7.70
CA VAL A 19 -8.16 5.00 -6.32
C VAL A 19 -9.34 5.96 -6.25
N GLY A 20 -10.01 6.00 -5.10
CA GLY A 20 -11.13 6.92 -4.84
C GLY A 20 -10.72 8.41 -4.83
N PRO A 21 -11.69 9.34 -4.80
CA PRO A 21 -11.41 10.78 -4.77
C PRO A 21 -10.54 11.16 -3.57
N GLY A 22 -9.44 11.86 -3.83
CA GLY A 22 -8.44 12.24 -2.83
C GLY A 22 -7.09 12.58 -3.46
N TYR A 23 -6.08 12.86 -2.64
CA TYR A 23 -4.71 13.04 -3.11
C TYR A 23 -4.03 11.69 -3.22
N SER A 24 -3.45 11.38 -4.36
CA SER A 24 -2.75 10.11 -4.59
C SER A 24 -1.42 10.31 -5.28
N ILE A 25 -0.50 9.39 -5.02
CA ILE A 25 0.76 9.23 -5.75
C ILE A 25 0.76 7.82 -6.34
N VAL A 26 1.08 7.73 -7.63
CA VAL A 26 1.35 6.46 -8.31
C VAL A 26 2.84 6.42 -8.60
N LEU A 27 3.52 5.37 -8.15
CA LEU A 27 4.93 5.12 -8.43
C LEU A 27 5.05 3.85 -9.26
N LEU A 28 5.89 3.90 -10.28
CA LEU A 28 6.21 2.79 -11.15
C LEU A 28 7.73 2.71 -11.26
N THR A 29 8.30 1.51 -11.17
CA THR A 29 9.73 1.33 -11.41
C THR A 29 10.04 1.57 -12.88
N HIS A 30 11.29 1.96 -13.19
CA HIS A 30 11.72 2.23 -14.57
C HIS A 30 11.56 1.05 -15.53
N ASP A 31 11.53 -0.17 -15.00
CA ASP A 31 11.34 -1.41 -15.76
C ASP A 31 9.88 -1.87 -15.83
N ASP A 32 8.94 -1.06 -15.33
CA ASP A 32 7.50 -1.32 -15.25
C ASP A 32 7.11 -2.59 -14.48
N LYS A 33 8.01 -3.14 -13.65
CA LYS A 33 7.75 -4.40 -12.92
C LYS A 33 7.21 -4.21 -11.52
N ALA A 34 7.28 -3.02 -10.92
CA ALA A 34 6.65 -2.76 -9.64
C ALA A 34 5.83 -1.48 -9.63
N LEU A 35 4.64 -1.57 -9.02
CA LEU A 35 3.65 -0.51 -8.91
C LEU A 35 3.33 -0.26 -7.44
N PHE A 36 3.35 1.01 -7.06
CA PHE A 36 2.74 1.49 -5.82
C PHE A 36 1.64 2.50 -6.11
N VAL A 37 0.59 2.45 -5.30
CA VAL A 37 -0.43 3.50 -5.26
C VAL A 37 -0.68 3.90 -3.82
N TRP A 38 -0.37 5.16 -3.54
CA TRP A 38 -0.52 5.78 -2.24
C TRP A 38 -1.69 6.75 -2.28
N GLN A 39 -2.50 6.78 -1.22
CA GLN A 39 -3.68 7.61 -1.16
C GLN A 39 -3.79 8.27 0.22
N LYS A 40 -3.85 9.60 0.25
CA LYS A 40 -4.29 10.36 1.42
C LYS A 40 -5.80 10.44 1.41
N GLN A 41 -6.45 9.77 2.35
CA GLN A 41 -7.91 9.79 2.47
C GLN A 41 -8.33 10.79 3.54
N LYS A 42 -9.11 11.79 3.15
CA LYS A 42 -9.57 12.86 4.04
C LYS A 42 -10.79 12.47 4.88
N TYR A 43 -11.60 11.54 4.38
CA TYR A 43 -12.85 11.11 5.01
C TYR A 43 -12.88 9.58 5.07
N ARG A 44 -12.77 9.00 6.26
CA ARG A 44 -12.90 7.56 6.51
C ARG A 44 -13.76 7.31 7.75
N ASN A 45 -14.60 6.30 7.69
CA ASN A 45 -15.48 5.90 8.80
C ASN A 45 -14.88 4.78 9.67
N ASP A 46 -13.67 4.32 9.37
CA ASP A 46 -12.99 3.22 10.08
C ASP A 46 -11.88 3.71 11.02
N GLY A 47 -11.82 5.01 11.30
CA GLY A 47 -10.86 5.62 12.22
C GLY A 47 -9.41 5.63 11.75
N GLN A 48 -9.10 5.12 10.54
CA GLN A 48 -7.74 5.14 10.01
C GLN A 48 -7.38 6.53 9.46
N HIS A 49 -6.19 7.00 9.83
CA HIS A 49 -5.62 8.26 9.39
C HIS A 49 -4.21 8.06 8.81
N GLY A 50 -3.75 9.02 8.01
CA GLY A 50 -2.47 9.00 7.33
C GLY A 50 -2.57 8.68 5.83
N ILE A 51 -1.48 8.17 5.27
CA ILE A 51 -1.36 7.78 3.87
C ILE A 51 -1.47 6.26 3.73
N ASN A 52 -2.44 5.82 2.94
CA ASN A 52 -2.69 4.41 2.67
C ASN A 52 -1.88 3.94 1.45
N CYS A 53 -1.06 2.89 1.60
CA CYS A 53 -0.58 2.10 0.47
C CYS A 53 -1.70 1.18 0.00
N ALA A 54 -2.49 1.65 -0.97
CA ALA A 54 -3.68 0.99 -1.47
C ALA A 54 -3.35 -0.16 -2.44
N VAL A 55 -2.24 -0.04 -3.14
CA VAL A 55 -1.75 -1.06 -4.09
C VAL A 55 -0.24 -1.16 -3.95
N PHE A 56 0.24 -2.39 -3.78
CA PHE A 56 1.63 -2.75 -4.02
C PHE A 56 1.68 -4.05 -4.81
N ARG A 57 2.38 -4.04 -5.93
CA ARG A 57 2.63 -5.22 -6.75
C ARG A 57 4.07 -5.19 -7.24
N ASN A 58 4.76 -6.31 -7.11
CA ASN A 58 6.13 -6.50 -7.62
C ASN A 58 6.17 -7.79 -8.45
N GLU A 59 6.47 -7.65 -9.75
CA GLU A 59 6.64 -8.73 -10.72
C GLU A 59 8.14 -8.93 -11.07
N GLY A 60 9.04 -8.64 -10.12
CA GLY A 60 10.48 -8.90 -10.26
C GLY A 60 11.35 -7.65 -10.49
N ALA A 61 10.94 -6.49 -9.98
CA ALA A 61 11.72 -5.24 -10.04
C ALA A 61 12.87 -5.18 -9.01
N GLY A 62 13.02 -6.19 -8.17
CA GLY A 62 14.00 -6.23 -7.08
C GLY A 62 13.40 -6.71 -5.75
N LEU A 63 14.14 -6.50 -4.66
CA LEU A 63 13.70 -6.90 -3.33
C LEU A 63 12.53 -6.02 -2.87
N ALA A 64 11.37 -6.63 -2.63
CA ALA A 64 10.14 -5.93 -2.27
C ALA A 64 10.30 -5.00 -1.06
N SER A 65 11.05 -5.39 -0.03
CA SER A 65 11.29 -4.54 1.14
C SER A 65 12.14 -3.31 0.82
N ALA A 66 13.12 -3.41 -0.10
CA ALA A 66 13.90 -2.27 -0.55
C ALA A 66 13.05 -1.28 -1.34
N LEU A 67 12.21 -1.79 -2.26
CA LEU A 67 11.26 -0.97 -3.01
C LEU A 67 10.26 -0.24 -2.10
N ILE A 68 9.80 -0.89 -1.03
CA ILE A 68 8.93 -0.26 -0.01
C ILE A 68 9.67 0.90 0.68
N LEU A 69 10.93 0.69 1.09
CA LEU A 69 11.75 1.73 1.72
C LEU A 69 11.99 2.93 0.80
N GLU A 70 12.20 2.71 -0.50
CA GLU A 70 12.33 3.81 -1.46
C GLU A 70 11.00 4.55 -1.66
N ALA A 71 9.91 3.80 -1.80
CA ALA A 71 8.58 4.37 -2.03
C ALA A 71 8.10 5.22 -0.84
N GLU A 72 8.31 4.77 0.41
CA GLU A 72 7.89 5.51 1.60
C GLU A 72 8.63 6.86 1.74
N GLN A 73 9.90 6.94 1.33
CA GLN A 73 10.66 8.20 1.36
C GLN A 73 10.04 9.24 0.42
N ILE A 74 9.66 8.84 -0.80
CA ILE A 74 8.97 9.74 -1.75
C ILE A 74 7.63 10.21 -1.17
N VAL A 75 6.91 9.31 -0.49
CA VAL A 75 5.61 9.61 0.12
C VAL A 75 5.77 10.58 1.29
N TRP A 76 6.77 10.40 2.14
CA TRP A 76 7.06 11.34 3.23
C TRP A 76 7.61 12.68 2.75
N GLN A 77 8.35 12.73 1.64
CA GLN A 77 8.71 14.01 1.02
C GLN A 77 7.46 14.78 0.58
N ARG A 78 6.44 14.09 0.05
CA ARG A 78 5.17 14.73 -0.33
C ARG A 78 4.31 15.09 0.87
N TRP A 79 4.25 14.21 1.86
CA TRP A 79 3.45 14.38 3.07
C TRP A 79 4.28 14.11 4.33
N PRO A 80 5.10 15.08 4.75
CA PRO A 80 5.97 14.93 5.91
C PRO A 80 5.17 14.69 7.18
N GLY A 81 5.68 13.84 8.07
CA GLY A 81 5.08 13.57 9.38
C GLY A 81 3.78 12.76 9.34
N GLU A 82 3.32 12.31 8.18
CA GLU A 82 2.12 11.46 8.10
C GLU A 82 2.44 10.01 8.43
N ARG A 83 1.53 9.37 9.16
CA ARG A 83 1.49 7.91 9.34
C ARG A 83 1.32 7.23 7.98
N LEU A 84 2.07 6.16 7.73
CA LEU A 84 1.85 5.28 6.59
C LEU A 84 1.15 4.01 7.06
N TYR A 85 0.19 3.51 6.30
CA TYR A 85 -0.50 2.27 6.63
C TYR A 85 -0.94 1.49 5.38
N THR A 86 -1.22 0.19 5.54
CA THR A 86 -1.74 -0.67 4.48
C THR A 86 -2.61 -1.78 5.06
N TYR A 87 -3.44 -2.37 4.21
CA TYR A 87 -4.24 -3.54 4.52
C TYR A 87 -3.71 -4.75 3.76
N VAL A 88 -3.44 -5.81 4.50
CA VAL A 88 -3.00 -7.09 3.94
C VAL A 88 -4.13 -8.10 4.16
N ALA A 89 -4.54 -8.77 3.09
CA ALA A 89 -5.54 -9.84 3.14
C ALA A 89 -4.82 -11.19 3.31
N PRO A 90 -4.71 -11.76 4.53
CA PRO A 90 -3.93 -12.99 4.75
C PRO A 90 -4.44 -14.16 3.91
N LYS A 91 -5.76 -14.22 3.74
CA LYS A 91 -6.47 -15.29 3.03
C LYS A 91 -6.27 -15.29 1.51
N LEU A 92 -5.70 -14.22 0.95
CA LEU A 92 -5.49 -14.05 -0.49
C LEU A 92 -4.02 -14.15 -0.90
N ILE A 93 -3.14 -14.54 0.03
CA ILE A 93 -1.70 -14.58 -0.19
C ILE A 93 -1.20 -15.95 0.25
N ASP A 94 -0.41 -16.61 -0.60
CA ASP A 94 0.16 -17.94 -0.33
C ASP A 94 1.30 -17.92 0.72
N SER A 95 1.70 -16.73 1.17
CA SER A 95 2.75 -16.53 2.17
C SER A 95 2.24 -16.84 3.58
N ILE A 96 2.93 -17.73 4.27
CA ILE A 96 2.73 -18.02 5.71
C ILE A 96 2.93 -16.80 6.61
N ASN A 97 3.63 -15.76 6.12
CA ASN A 97 3.82 -14.50 6.82
C ASN A 97 3.24 -13.35 5.97
N PRO A 98 1.94 -13.03 6.12
CA PRO A 98 1.30 -11.94 5.42
C PRO A 98 2.00 -10.61 5.71
N GLY A 99 2.29 -9.85 4.66
CA GLY A 99 2.98 -8.57 4.78
C GLY A 99 4.46 -8.70 5.15
N CYS A 100 5.10 -9.87 4.97
CA CYS A 100 6.51 -10.09 5.29
C CYS A 100 7.44 -9.01 4.71
N CYS A 101 7.21 -8.57 3.46
CA CYS A 101 7.97 -7.49 2.84
C CYS A 101 7.86 -6.16 3.59
N PHE A 102 6.66 -5.78 4.02
CA PHE A 102 6.43 -4.59 4.85
C PHE A 102 7.10 -4.74 6.22
N LYS A 103 6.96 -5.90 6.88
CA LYS A 103 7.60 -6.17 8.17
C LYS A 103 9.13 -6.06 8.08
N LYS A 104 9.72 -6.59 7.00
CA LYS A 104 11.16 -6.43 6.71
C LYS A 104 11.57 -4.98 6.44
N ALA A 105 10.66 -4.14 5.96
CA ALA A 105 10.87 -2.70 5.80
C ALA A 105 10.62 -1.91 7.11
N GLY A 106 10.46 -2.58 8.25
CA GLY A 106 10.26 -1.96 9.56
C GLY A 106 8.81 -1.59 9.87
N TRP A 107 7.84 -2.07 9.10
CA TRP A 107 6.43 -1.87 9.40
C TRP A 107 5.96 -2.83 10.49
N ARG A 108 5.03 -2.39 11.33
CA ARG A 108 4.46 -3.19 12.42
C ARG A 108 2.98 -3.45 12.20
N VAL A 109 2.47 -4.56 12.74
CA VAL A 109 1.03 -4.82 12.81
C VAL A 109 0.43 -3.92 13.89
N CYS A 110 -0.64 -3.20 13.57
CA CYS A 110 -1.32 -2.30 14.52
C CYS A 110 -2.81 -2.63 14.73
N GLY A 111 -3.33 -3.65 14.04
CA GLY A 111 -4.69 -4.10 14.23
C GLY A 111 -5.21 -4.93 13.07
N GLU A 112 -6.53 -5.13 13.08
CA GLU A 112 -7.27 -5.87 12.06
C GLU A 112 -8.52 -5.06 11.70
N SER A 113 -8.89 -5.02 10.42
CA SER A 113 -10.14 -4.40 10.00
C SER A 113 -11.33 -5.25 10.40
N GLY A 114 -12.54 -4.68 10.47
CA GLY A 114 -13.77 -5.44 10.72
C GLY A 114 -14.07 -6.52 9.66
N SER A 115 -13.37 -6.52 8.52
CA SER A 115 -13.46 -7.53 7.46
C SER A 115 -12.32 -8.56 7.50
N GLY A 116 -11.47 -8.53 8.54
CA GLY A 116 -10.39 -9.47 8.77
C GLY A 116 -9.09 -9.20 8.00
N LEU A 117 -8.84 -7.94 7.61
CA LEU A 117 -7.59 -7.55 6.97
C LEU A 117 -6.57 -7.10 8.03
N LEU A 118 -5.34 -7.61 7.97
CA LEU A 118 -4.28 -7.13 8.84
C LEU A 118 -3.90 -5.70 8.46
N ILE A 119 -3.85 -4.82 9.45
CA ILE A 119 -3.42 -3.43 9.28
C ILE A 119 -1.96 -3.35 9.71
N LEU A 120 -1.11 -2.97 8.77
CA LEU A 120 0.30 -2.66 9.04
C LEU A 120 0.51 -1.17 8.94
N GLU A 121 1.38 -0.63 9.78
CA GLU A 121 1.73 0.78 9.79
C GLU A 121 3.23 1.01 9.93
N LYS A 122 3.65 2.19 9.51
CA LYS A 122 4.95 2.78 9.83
C LYS A 122 4.75 4.24 10.19
N LEU A 123 5.34 4.65 11.31
CA LEU A 123 5.31 6.02 11.78
C LEU A 123 6.54 6.78 11.25
N PRO A 124 6.45 8.09 11.02
CA PRO A 124 7.62 8.90 10.74
C PRO A 124 8.59 8.84 11.93
N GLU A 125 9.89 8.89 11.65
CA GLU A 125 10.89 9.09 12.70
C GLU A 125 10.71 10.50 13.30
N ALA A 126 10.89 10.60 14.62
CA ALA A 126 10.68 11.84 15.38
C ALA A 126 11.83 12.85 15.21
#